data_AF-A0A482UTW5-F1
#
_entry.id   AF-A0A482UTW5-F1
#
_cell.length_a   1.000
_cell.length_b   1.000
_cell.length_c   1.000
_cell.angle_alpha   90.00
_cell.angle_beta   90.00
_cell.angle_gamma   90.00
#
_symmetry.space_group_name_H-M   'P 1'
#
loop_
_entity.id
_entity.type
_entity.pdbx_description
1 polymer ?
#
loop_
_entity_poly.entity_id
_entity_poly.type
_entity_poly.pdbx_seq_one_letter_code
_entity_poly.pdbx_strand_id
1 'polypeptide(L)'
;MADITYWFDELQKEVDQYQAMVERLKTIVESSNLKAIELLMKDCEAKAVRIREVKKSFGLEVRLIRDRNVRSNYEAQAAVYDERFNFSVKDFSACQTSINKKSLLKESSTTHGFRAEGKDNDALLGEAHRLQDLTMESLGRTKNMIEASKEIGTATIEQLRGQKEQIVEIENEVSHNMTRMDSVCMDT
;
A
#
# COMPACT_ATOMS: atom_id res chain seq x y z
N MET A 1 5.22 2.62 -29.73
CA MET A 1 6.06 3.71 -29.16
C MET A 1 5.22 4.86 -28.62
N ALA A 2 4.08 5.21 -29.24
CA ALA A 2 3.20 6.26 -28.72
C ALA A 2 2.53 5.89 -27.37
N ASP A 3 2.27 4.61 -27.14
CA ASP A 3 1.57 4.15 -25.93
C ASP A 3 2.45 4.26 -24.69
N ILE A 4 3.74 3.90 -24.78
CA ILE A 4 4.64 4.02 -23.63
C ILE A 4 4.89 5.47 -23.22
N THR A 5 5.01 6.38 -24.18
CA THR A 5 5.14 7.82 -23.88
C THR A 5 3.87 8.36 -23.24
N TYR A 6 2.69 7.93 -23.72
CA TYR A 6 1.42 8.30 -23.10
C TYR A 6 1.32 7.85 -21.64
N TRP A 7 1.65 6.57 -21.37
CA TRP A 7 1.60 6.04 -20.01
C TRP A 7 2.68 6.66 -19.10
N PHE A 8 3.82 7.02 -19.66
CA PHE A 8 4.86 7.76 -18.94
C PHE A 8 4.40 9.16 -18.55
N ASP A 9 3.82 9.90 -19.50
CA ASP A 9 3.31 11.26 -19.27
C ASP A 9 2.16 11.25 -18.26
N GLU A 10 1.26 10.27 -18.35
CA GLU A 10 0.17 10.09 -17.39
C GLU A 10 0.71 9.71 -16.00
N LEU A 11 1.73 8.83 -15.90
CA LEU A 11 2.36 8.50 -14.63
C LEU A 11 2.99 9.73 -13.97
N GLN A 12 3.74 10.52 -14.75
CA GLN A 12 4.37 11.76 -14.27
C GLN A 12 3.32 12.75 -13.76
N LYS A 13 2.29 13.02 -14.56
CA LYS A 13 1.20 13.92 -14.22
C LYS A 13 0.46 13.49 -12.96
N GLU A 14 0.15 12.20 -12.84
CA GLU A 14 -0.57 11.66 -11.68
C GLU A 14 0.27 11.75 -10.40
N VAL A 15 1.58 11.47 -10.47
CA VAL A 15 2.51 11.64 -9.33
C VAL A 15 2.65 13.11 -8.93
N ASP A 16 2.81 14.02 -9.89
CA ASP A 16 2.92 15.46 -9.60
C ASP A 16 1.62 16.01 -8.96
N GLN A 17 0.46 15.56 -9.44
CA GLN A 17 -0.84 15.91 -8.82
C GLN A 17 -0.97 15.35 -7.40
N TYR A 18 -0.52 14.12 -7.16
CA TYR A 18 -0.54 13.53 -5.82
C TYR A 18 0.36 14.30 -4.86
N GLN A 19 1.54 14.72 -5.30
CA GLN A 19 2.44 15.58 -4.50
C GLN A 19 1.79 16.92 -4.15
N ALA A 20 1.14 17.58 -5.12
CA ALA A 20 0.41 18.82 -4.87
C ALA A 20 -0.75 18.63 -3.88
N MET A 21 -1.46 17.49 -3.94
CA MET A 21 -2.51 17.14 -2.98
C MET A 21 -1.97 16.89 -1.57
N VAL A 22 -0.84 16.21 -1.44
CA VAL A 22 -0.18 15.97 -0.15
C VAL A 22 0.34 17.27 0.47
N GLU A 23 0.93 18.18 -0.32
CA GLU A 23 1.32 19.51 0.16
C GLU A 23 0.11 20.34 0.60
N ARG A 24 -0.97 20.33 -0.18
CA ARG A 24 -2.22 20.97 0.21
C ARG A 24 -2.78 20.38 1.50
N LEU A 25 -2.67 19.07 1.69
CA LEU A 25 -3.06 18.41 2.93
C LEU A 25 -2.23 18.91 4.11
N LYS A 26 -0.90 19.02 3.97
CA LYS A 26 -0.02 19.59 5.01
C LYS A 26 -0.48 20.99 5.42
N THR A 27 -0.79 21.87 4.47
CA THR A 27 -1.28 23.24 4.76
C THR A 27 -2.66 23.24 5.44
N ILE A 28 -3.60 22.41 4.99
CA ILE A 28 -4.96 22.40 5.55
C ILE A 28 -5.01 21.77 6.95
N VAL A 29 -4.10 20.84 7.25
CA VAL A 29 -3.93 20.26 8.60
C VAL A 29 -3.59 21.33 9.65
N GLU A 30 -3.07 22.48 9.23
CA GLU A 30 -2.83 23.64 10.09
C GLU A 30 -4.11 24.49 10.29
N SER A 31 -4.99 24.57 9.28
CA SER A 31 -6.19 25.41 9.29
C SER A 31 -7.45 24.78 9.92
N SER A 32 -7.35 23.59 10.52
CA SER A 32 -8.37 22.97 11.40
C SER A 32 -9.77 22.66 10.81
N ASN A 33 -9.94 22.61 9.48
CA ASN A 33 -11.22 22.24 8.86
C ASN A 33 -11.33 20.71 8.64
N LEU A 34 -11.86 20.01 9.65
CA LEU A 34 -11.90 18.53 9.69
C LEU A 34 -12.61 17.88 8.49
N LYS A 35 -13.73 18.45 8.02
CA LYS A 35 -14.47 17.88 6.88
C LYS A 35 -13.70 18.01 5.56
N ALA A 36 -13.00 19.13 5.37
CA ALA A 36 -12.17 19.34 4.18
C ALA A 36 -10.93 18.42 4.19
N ILE A 37 -10.38 18.16 5.38
CA ILE A 37 -9.26 17.22 5.58
C ILE A 37 -9.69 15.80 5.22
N GLU A 38 -10.81 15.33 5.75
CA GLU A 38 -11.32 13.97 5.50
C GLU A 38 -11.61 13.72 4.02
N LEU A 39 -12.25 14.68 3.34
CA LEU A 39 -12.51 14.59 1.91
C LEU A 39 -11.20 14.54 1.11
N LEU A 40 -10.24 15.42 1.43
CA LEU A 40 -8.95 15.46 0.73
C LEU A 40 -8.12 14.20 1.00
N MET A 41 -8.21 13.60 2.19
CA MET A 41 -7.56 12.32 2.49
C MET A 41 -8.14 11.19 1.63
N LYS A 42 -9.46 11.13 1.50
CA LYS A 42 -10.12 10.13 0.64
C LYS A 42 -9.72 10.31 -0.83
N ASP A 43 -9.63 11.56 -1.30
CA ASP A 43 -9.19 11.86 -2.66
C ASP A 43 -7.71 11.47 -2.87
N CYS A 44 -6.84 11.73 -1.89
CA CYS A 44 -5.45 11.28 -1.89
C CYS A 44 -5.33 9.76 -1.95
N GLU A 45 -6.12 9.02 -1.16
CA GLU A 45 -6.13 7.55 -1.18
C GLU A 45 -6.58 7.00 -2.53
N ALA A 46 -7.65 7.57 -3.11
CA ALA A 46 -8.12 7.20 -4.44
C ALA A 46 -7.05 7.47 -5.51
N LYS A 47 -6.36 8.61 -5.42
CA LYS A 47 -5.26 8.97 -6.33
C LYS A 47 -4.06 8.03 -6.20
N ALA A 48 -3.71 7.63 -4.98
CA ALA A 48 -2.65 6.66 -4.73
C ALA A 48 -2.97 5.28 -5.34
N VAL A 49 -4.23 4.85 -5.32
CA VAL A 49 -4.67 3.62 -6.01
C VAL A 49 -4.53 3.77 -7.53
N ARG A 50 -5.00 4.90 -8.10
CA ARG A 50 -4.88 5.18 -9.54
C ARG A 50 -3.43 5.19 -10.02
N ILE A 51 -2.50 5.78 -9.25
CA ILE A 51 -1.06 5.76 -9.59
C ILE A 51 -0.53 4.33 -9.65
N ARG A 52 -0.94 3.44 -8.74
CA ARG A 52 -0.53 2.02 -8.79
C ARG A 52 -1.07 1.31 -10.03
N GLU A 53 -2.28 1.64 -10.47
CA GLU A 53 -2.85 1.09 -11.70
C GLU A 53 -2.10 1.58 -12.94
N VAL A 54 -1.86 2.89 -13.04
CA VAL A 54 -1.07 3.49 -14.12
C VAL A 54 0.35 2.91 -14.16
N LYS A 55 0.99 2.70 -13.00
CA LYS A 55 2.30 2.05 -12.89
C LYS A 55 2.28 0.61 -13.44
N LYS A 56 1.22 -0.16 -13.15
CA LYS A 56 1.07 -1.52 -13.70
C LYS A 56 0.96 -1.48 -15.22
N SER A 57 0.11 -0.60 -15.76
CA SER A 57 -0.06 -0.43 -17.21
C SER A 57 1.25 0.00 -17.88
N PHE A 58 1.95 0.99 -17.31
CA PHE A 58 3.26 1.41 -17.78
C PHE A 58 4.29 0.26 -17.75
N GLY A 59 4.33 -0.51 -16.66
CA GLY A 59 5.23 -1.67 -16.54
C GLY A 59 4.96 -2.77 -17.57
N LEU A 60 3.70 -2.97 -17.99
CA LEU A 60 3.37 -3.89 -19.08
C LEU A 60 3.91 -3.38 -20.42
N GLU A 61 3.77 -2.09 -20.70
CA GLU A 61 4.28 -1.48 -21.94
C GLU A 61 5.81 -1.49 -22.01
N VAL A 62 6.50 -1.27 -20.88
CA VAL A 62 7.96 -1.39 -20.79
C VAL A 62 8.44 -2.80 -21.16
N ARG A 63 7.69 -3.84 -20.77
CA ARG A 63 8.00 -5.25 -21.13
C ARG A 63 7.82 -5.54 -22.62
N LEU A 64 7.01 -4.76 -23.33
CA LEU A 64 6.80 -4.90 -24.77
C LEU A 64 7.90 -4.25 -25.62
N ILE A 65 8.74 -3.39 -25.03
CA ILE A 65 9.86 -2.76 -25.73
C ILE A 65 10.92 -3.80 -26.07
N ARG A 66 11.27 -3.94 -27.35
CA ARG A 66 12.32 -4.88 -27.82
C ARG A 66 13.75 -4.37 -27.62
N ASP A 67 13.95 -3.06 -27.70
CA ASP A 67 15.26 -2.44 -27.50
C ASP A 67 15.62 -2.36 -26.01
N ARG A 68 16.74 -2.99 -25.64
CA ARG A 68 17.24 -3.07 -24.26
C ARG A 68 17.66 -1.71 -23.71
N ASN A 69 18.22 -0.84 -24.53
CA ASN A 69 18.70 0.48 -24.08
C ASN A 69 17.51 1.40 -23.76
N VAL A 70 16.52 1.41 -24.65
CA VAL A 70 15.28 2.17 -24.47
C VAL A 70 14.51 1.65 -23.26
N ARG A 71 14.41 0.32 -23.10
CA ARG A 71 13.82 -0.30 -21.91
C ARG A 71 14.51 0.12 -20.62
N SER A 72 15.84 0.02 -20.57
CA SER A 72 16.61 0.38 -19.37
C SER A 72 16.44 1.85 -18.99
N ASN A 73 16.32 2.76 -19.96
CA ASN A 73 16.08 4.18 -19.70
C ASN A 73 14.70 4.41 -19.07
N TYR A 74 13.65 3.78 -19.60
CA TYR A 74 12.30 3.88 -19.04
C TYR A 74 12.17 3.22 -17.67
N GLU A 75 12.87 2.09 -17.44
CA GLU A 75 12.94 1.45 -16.13
C GLU A 75 13.64 2.34 -15.09
N ALA A 76 14.76 2.97 -15.46
CA ALA A 76 15.46 3.91 -14.59
C ALA A 76 14.58 5.13 -14.24
N GLN A 77 13.90 5.71 -15.23
CA GLN A 77 12.99 6.83 -15.01
C GLN A 77 11.79 6.41 -14.14
N ALA A 78 11.23 5.23 -14.37
CA ALA A 78 10.14 4.71 -13.55
C ALA A 78 10.55 4.46 -12.09
N ALA A 79 11.78 4.02 -11.85
CA ALA A 79 12.32 3.87 -10.50
C ALA A 79 12.39 5.21 -9.76
N VAL A 80 12.78 6.30 -10.44
CA VAL A 80 12.79 7.65 -9.85
C VAL A 80 11.38 8.10 -9.46
N TYR A 81 10.39 7.92 -10.33
CA TYR A 81 9.01 8.28 -10.02
C TYR A 81 8.40 7.40 -8.93
N ASP A 82 8.79 6.13 -8.87
CA ASP A 82 8.37 5.22 -7.80
C ASP A 82 8.94 5.65 -6.45
N GLU A 83 10.21 6.05 -6.40
CA GLU A 83 10.82 6.59 -5.19
C GLU A 83 10.12 7.89 -4.76
N ARG A 84 9.86 8.82 -5.69
CA ARG A 84 9.09 10.05 -5.43
C ARG A 84 7.69 9.76 -4.89
N PHE A 85 6.99 8.78 -5.49
CA PHE A 85 5.68 8.36 -5.03
C PHE A 85 5.74 7.75 -3.63
N ASN A 86 6.69 6.84 -3.37
CA ASN A 86 6.86 6.21 -2.06
C ASN A 86 7.21 7.22 -0.97
N PHE A 87 8.02 8.24 -1.28
CA PHE A 87 8.28 9.36 -0.36
C PHE A 87 6.99 10.12 -0.03
N SER A 88 6.19 10.43 -1.06
CA SER A 88 4.93 11.16 -0.90
C SER A 88 3.88 10.36 -0.11
N VAL A 89 3.87 9.03 -0.25
CA VAL A 89 3.02 8.11 0.53
C VAL A 89 3.43 8.09 2.00
N LYS A 90 4.75 8.14 2.31
CA LYS A 90 5.24 8.25 3.69
C LYS A 90 4.83 9.60 4.31
N ASP A 91 4.94 10.69 3.55
CA ASP A 91 4.48 12.01 4.00
C ASP A 91 2.98 12.02 4.26
N PHE A 92 2.19 11.37 3.40
CA PHE A 92 0.75 11.21 3.60
C PHE A 92 0.43 10.41 4.86
N SER A 93 1.13 9.29 5.12
CA SER A 93 0.89 8.49 6.33
C SER A 93 1.29 9.23 7.62
N ALA A 94 2.33 10.06 7.57
CA ALA A 94 2.71 10.94 8.66
C ALA A 94 1.63 12.02 8.92
N CYS A 95 1.05 12.59 7.87
CA CYS A 95 -0.08 13.52 7.96
C CYS A 95 -1.32 12.83 8.56
N GLN A 96 -1.69 11.65 8.06
CA GLN A 96 -2.80 10.83 8.57
C GLN A 96 -2.62 10.51 10.05
N THR A 97 -1.42 10.09 10.47
CA THR A 97 -1.10 9.83 11.88
C THR A 97 -1.25 11.09 12.74
N SER A 98 -0.79 12.24 12.23
CA SER A 98 -0.88 13.52 12.92
C SER A 98 -2.33 14.00 13.07
N ILE A 99 -3.16 13.80 12.05
CA ILE A 99 -4.59 14.11 12.09
C ILE A 99 -5.31 13.20 13.10
N ASN A 100 -5.07 11.90 13.06
CA ASN A 100 -5.66 10.95 14.00
C ASN A 100 -5.25 11.28 15.44
N LYS A 101 -3.98 11.59 15.69
CA LYS A 101 -3.50 12.05 17.01
C LYS A 101 -4.20 13.34 17.45
N LYS A 102 -4.33 14.34 16.58
CA LYS A 102 -5.06 15.59 16.88
C LYS A 102 -6.54 15.31 17.16
N SER A 103 -7.18 14.39 16.44
CA SER A 103 -8.57 13.99 16.67
C SER A 103 -8.75 13.34 18.05
N LEU A 104 -7.87 12.40 18.41
CA LEU A 104 -7.88 11.73 19.71
C LEU A 104 -7.62 12.73 20.87
N LEU A 105 -6.69 13.67 20.68
CA LEU A 105 -6.40 14.70 21.67
C LEU A 105 -7.54 15.73 21.80
N LYS A 106 -8.26 16.01 20.71
CA LYS A 106 -9.42 16.91 20.75
C LYS A 106 -10.57 16.30 21.55
N GLU A 107 -10.83 15.00 21.42
CA GLU A 107 -11.80 14.30 22.27
C GLU A 107 -11.41 14.37 23.75
N SER A 108 -10.12 14.25 24.08
CA SER A 108 -9.61 14.43 25.45
C SER A 108 -9.77 15.88 25.99
N SER A 109 -9.78 16.88 25.12
CA SER A 109 -9.89 18.30 25.52
C SER A 109 -11.33 18.81 25.66
N THR A 110 -12.34 18.04 25.26
CA THR A 110 -13.75 18.50 25.23
C THR A 110 -14.58 18.07 26.46
N THR A 111 -13.97 17.41 27.45
CA THR A 111 -14.67 16.94 28.68
C THR A 111 -14.03 17.39 29.99
N HIS A 112 -13.28 18.50 30.01
CA HIS A 112 -12.79 19.09 31.26
C HIS A 112 -13.14 20.58 31.41
N GLY A 113 -14.44 20.85 31.37
CA GLY A 113 -14.99 21.93 32.19
C GLY A 113 -15.07 21.46 33.64
N PHE A 114 -13.98 21.63 34.39
CA PHE A 114 -13.94 21.49 35.85
C PHE A 114 -14.97 22.46 36.48
N ARG A 115 -16.20 22.00 36.67
CA ARG A 115 -17.11 22.56 37.67
C ARG A 115 -17.42 21.45 38.66
N ALA A 116 -16.85 21.63 39.84
CA ALA A 116 -17.10 20.85 41.03
C ALA A 116 -18.60 20.62 41.24
N GLU A 117 -19.00 19.35 41.43
CA GLU A 117 -19.84 18.87 42.54
C GLU A 117 -20.25 17.41 42.30
N GLY A 118 -19.62 16.49 43.04
CA GLY A 118 -20.29 15.30 43.61
C GLY A 118 -20.82 14.18 42.71
N LYS A 119 -20.43 14.06 41.44
CA LYS A 119 -20.89 12.96 40.53
C LYS A 119 -19.77 12.15 39.85
N ASP A 120 -18.57 12.16 40.45
CA ASP A 120 -17.34 11.78 39.75
C ASP A 120 -17.11 10.27 39.59
N ASN A 121 -17.66 9.43 40.47
CA ASN A 121 -17.34 7.99 40.46
C ASN A 121 -18.08 7.22 39.34
N ASP A 122 -19.37 7.48 39.12
CA ASP A 122 -20.15 6.86 38.04
C ASP A 122 -19.65 7.27 36.65
N ALA A 123 -19.18 8.51 36.51
CA ALA A 123 -18.57 8.99 35.27
C ALA A 123 -17.20 8.33 35.02
N LEU A 124 -16.40 8.15 36.07
CA LEU A 124 -15.11 7.44 35.99
C LEU A 124 -15.30 5.96 35.64
N LEU A 125 -16.28 5.29 36.25
CA LEU A 125 -16.67 3.92 35.95
C LEU A 125 -17.21 3.79 34.52
N GLY A 126 -18.03 4.74 34.08
CA GLY A 126 -18.52 4.80 32.71
C GLY A 126 -17.41 4.90 31.67
N GLU A 127 -16.40 5.76 31.89
CA GLU A 127 -15.27 5.89 30.96
C GLU A 127 -14.33 4.68 31.03
N ALA A 128 -14.15 4.06 32.21
CA ALA A 128 -13.40 2.82 32.35
C ALA A 128 -14.05 1.66 31.57
N HIS A 129 -15.38 1.55 31.62
CA HIS A 129 -16.13 0.58 30.81
C HIS A 129 -16.01 0.87 29.31
N ARG A 130 -16.08 2.15 28.91
CA ARG A 130 -15.92 2.54 27.50
C ARG A 130 -14.53 2.22 26.96
N LEU A 131 -13.48 2.49 27.74
CA LEU A 131 -12.10 2.11 27.42
C LEU A 131 -11.94 0.59 27.31
N GLN A 132 -12.61 -0.17 28.18
CA GLN A 132 -12.62 -1.62 28.14
C GLN A 132 -13.31 -2.14 26.87
N ASP A 133 -14.44 -1.56 26.48
CA ASP A 133 -15.16 -1.94 25.26
C ASP A 133 -14.31 -1.66 24.00
N LEU A 134 -13.67 -0.50 23.92
CA LEU A 134 -12.72 -0.16 22.86
C LEU A 134 -11.52 -1.12 22.82
N THR A 135 -11.02 -1.53 23.99
CA THR A 135 -9.94 -2.51 24.08
C THR A 135 -10.41 -3.89 23.61
N MET A 136 -11.64 -4.29 23.96
CA MET A 136 -12.24 -5.55 23.52
C MET A 136 -12.46 -5.57 22.00
N GLU A 137 -12.92 -4.45 21.43
CA GLU A 137 -13.07 -4.30 20.00
C GLU A 137 -11.72 -4.37 19.26
N SER A 138 -10.71 -3.66 19.78
CA SER A 138 -9.34 -3.71 19.23
C SER A 138 -8.74 -5.12 19.29
N LEU A 139 -8.98 -5.84 20.38
CA LEU A 139 -8.56 -7.23 20.53
C LEU A 139 -9.27 -8.14 19.52
N GLY A 140 -10.58 -7.93 19.31
CA GLY A 140 -11.36 -8.63 18.29
C GLY A 140 -10.85 -8.38 16.87
N ARG A 141 -10.56 -7.12 16.52
CA ARG A 141 -9.96 -6.76 15.22
C ARG A 141 -8.59 -7.39 15.03
N THR A 142 -7.75 -7.42 16.07
CA THR A 142 -6.43 -8.05 16.03
C THR A 142 -6.54 -9.57 15.85
N LYS A 143 -7.48 -10.22 16.54
CA LYS A 143 -7.76 -11.65 16.36
C LYS A 143 -8.19 -11.97 14.92
N ASN A 144 -9.11 -11.18 14.36
CA ASN A 144 -9.56 -11.35 12.98
C ASN A 144 -8.42 -11.15 11.98
N MET A 145 -7.52 -10.19 12.25
CA MET A 145 -6.32 -9.97 11.42
C MET A 145 -5.34 -11.16 11.48
N ILE A 146 -5.15 -11.76 12.66
CA ILE A 146 -4.33 -12.97 12.81
C ILE A 146 -4.95 -14.14 12.05
N GLU A 147 -6.28 -14.32 12.11
CA GLU A 147 -6.98 -15.37 11.37
C GLU A 147 -6.85 -15.18 9.85
N ALA A 148 -7.05 -13.96 9.34
CA ALA A 148 -6.82 -13.64 7.94
C ALA A 148 -5.36 -13.89 7.51
N SER A 149 -4.40 -13.56 8.38
CA SER A 149 -2.97 -13.79 8.11
C SER A 149 -2.64 -15.29 8.06
N LYS A 150 -3.29 -16.12 8.87
CA LYS A 150 -3.14 -17.58 8.82
C LYS A 150 -3.69 -18.14 7.51
N GLU A 151 -4.86 -17.69 7.07
CA GLU A 151 -5.47 -18.14 5.84
C GLU A 151 -4.59 -17.81 4.61
N ILE A 152 -4.12 -16.57 4.53
CA ILE A 152 -3.18 -16.13 3.48
C ILE A 152 -1.88 -16.95 3.55
N GLY A 153 -1.35 -17.20 4.75
CA GLY A 153 -0.17 -18.03 4.96
C GLY A 153 -0.37 -19.46 4.45
N THR A 154 -1.51 -20.10 4.76
CA THR A 154 -1.83 -21.44 4.26
C THR A 154 -1.99 -21.48 2.75
N ALA A 155 -2.65 -20.49 2.15
CA ALA A 155 -2.79 -20.39 0.70
C ALA A 155 -1.43 -20.20 0.01
N THR A 156 -0.55 -19.41 0.61
CA THR A 156 0.82 -19.18 0.10
C THR A 156 1.67 -20.45 0.17
N ILE A 157 1.57 -21.22 1.25
CA ILE A 157 2.27 -22.51 1.38
C ILE A 157 1.82 -23.48 0.29
N GLU A 158 0.52 -23.56 0.02
CA GLU A 158 -0.02 -24.44 -1.04
C GLU A 158 0.48 -24.03 -2.43
N GLN A 159 0.50 -22.72 -2.72
CA GLN A 159 1.08 -22.21 -3.96
C GLN A 159 2.57 -22.51 -4.11
N LEU A 160 3.36 -22.35 -3.04
CA LEU A 160 4.79 -22.71 -3.05
C LEU A 160 4.99 -24.22 -3.27
N ARG A 161 4.10 -25.06 -2.72
CA ARG A 161 4.13 -26.50 -2.93
C ARG A 161 3.86 -26.84 -4.40
N GLY A 162 2.84 -26.24 -5.01
CA GLY A 162 2.55 -26.41 -6.44
C GLY A 162 3.70 -25.93 -7.34
N GLN A 163 4.33 -24.79 -7.01
CA GLN A 163 5.51 -24.31 -7.73
C GLN A 163 6.70 -25.26 -7.61
N LYS A 164 6.91 -25.86 -6.42
CA LYS A 164 7.96 -26.88 -6.23
C LYS A 164 7.72 -28.10 -7.10
N GLU A 165 6.48 -28.59 -7.19
CA GLU A 165 6.12 -29.73 -8.04
C GLU A 165 6.38 -29.41 -9.53
N GLN A 166 6.03 -28.20 -9.99
CA GLN A 166 6.34 -27.73 -11.35
C GLN A 166 7.85 -27.65 -11.63
N ILE A 167 8.66 -27.20 -10.67
CA ILE A 167 10.12 -27.16 -10.85
C ILE A 167 10.68 -28.57 -11.04
N VAL A 168 10.21 -29.55 -10.27
CA VAL A 168 10.64 -30.95 -10.41
C VAL A 168 10.23 -31.52 -11.78
N GLU A 169 9.05 -31.18 -12.28
CA GLU A 169 8.61 -31.58 -13.62
C GLU A 169 9.52 -30.98 -14.70
N ILE A 170 9.84 -29.68 -14.61
CA ILE A 170 10.76 -29.00 -15.53
C ILE A 170 12.16 -29.63 -15.46
N GLU A 171 12.69 -29.93 -14.28
CA GLU A 171 14.00 -30.59 -14.12
C GLU A 171 14.02 -31.97 -14.79
N ASN A 172 12.94 -32.75 -14.65
CA ASN A 172 12.81 -34.05 -15.29
C ASN A 172 12.74 -33.93 -16.83
N GLU A 173 12.00 -32.96 -17.35
CA GLU A 173 11.93 -32.69 -18.80
C GLU A 173 13.29 -32.24 -19.36
N VAL A 174 13.99 -31.36 -18.65
CA VAL A 174 15.34 -30.89 -19.04
C VAL A 174 16.33 -32.04 -19.05
N SER A 175 16.32 -32.90 -18.02
CA SER A 175 17.17 -34.09 -17.94
C SER A 175 16.89 -35.06 -19.10
N HIS A 176 15.61 -35.30 -19.42
CA HIS A 176 15.22 -36.15 -20.53
C HIS A 176 15.66 -35.56 -21.89
N ASN A 177 15.45 -34.26 -22.10
CA ASN A 177 15.87 -33.58 -23.32
C ASN A 177 17.39 -33.58 -23.49
N MET A 178 18.15 -33.38 -22.41
CA MET A 178 19.61 -33.42 -22.44
C MET A 178 20.14 -34.80 -22.80
N THR A 179 19.57 -35.86 -22.23
CA THR A 179 19.92 -37.25 -22.54
C THR A 179 19.62 -37.60 -24.01
N ARG A 180 18.52 -37.08 -24.57
CA ARG A 180 18.21 -37.23 -26.00
C ARG A 180 19.19 -36.46 -26.89
N MET A 181 19.57 -35.25 -26.48
CA MET A 181 20.54 -34.45 -27.23
C MET A 181 21.91 -35.15 -27.28
N ASP A 182 22.35 -35.73 -26.17
CA ASP A 182 23.61 -36.48 -26.10
C ASP A 182 23.59 -37.72 -27.01
N SER A 183 22.46 -38.44 -27.10
CA SER A 183 22.32 -39.57 -28.05
C SER A 183 22.38 -39.13 -29.52
N VAL A 184 21.83 -37.95 -29.85
CA VAL A 184 21.82 -37.45 -31.24
C VAL A 184 23.20 -36.95 -31.67
N CYS A 185 24.01 -36.41 -30.76
CA CYS A 185 25.35 -35.94 -31.05
C CYS A 185 26.41 -37.06 -31.18
N MET A 186 26.12 -38.27 -30.69
CA MET A 186 27.02 -39.43 -30.79
C MET A 186 26.81 -40.26 -32.08
N ASP A 187 25.69 -40.06 -32.78
CA ASP A 187 25.33 -40.77 -34.01
C ASP A 187 25.70 -40.00 -35.31
N THR A 188 26.44 -38.89 -35.20
CA THR A 188 27.00 -38.11 -36.34
C THR A 188 28.51 -38.10 -36.31
#